data_AF-A0A497PMQ0-F1
#
_entry.id   AF-A0A497PMQ0-F1
#
_cell.length_a   1.000
_cell.length_b   1.000
_cell.length_c   1.000
_cell.angle_alpha   90.00
_cell.angle_beta   90.00
_cell.angle_gamma   90.00
#
_symmetry.space_group_name_H-M   'P 1'
#
loop_
_entity.id
_entity.type
_entity.pdbx_description
1 polymer ?
#
loop_
_entity_poly.entity_id
_entity_poly.type
_entity_poly.pdbx_seq_one_letter_code
_entity_poly.pdbx_strand_id
1 'polypeptide(L)'
;MSTNIDKIVGPFYCQVALQLCLTSRALCKQGVCQKVSEICSFISILCLKTNFKTCGQESIVCSNVSKLCSTGKDSAECKKAKMLCSDARQLCPRNNRIDGT
;
A
#
# COMPACT_ATOMS: atom_id res chain seq x y z
N MET A 1 6.30 -7.04 -23.48
CA MET A 1 6.88 -5.97 -24.31
C MET A 1 6.52 -4.62 -23.71
N SER A 2 7.46 -3.94 -23.02
CA SER A 2 7.61 -2.46 -22.92
C SER A 2 8.77 -2.08 -21.97
N THR A 3 9.95 -2.65 -22.17
CA THR A 3 11.07 -2.62 -21.20
C THR A 3 11.67 -1.23 -20.92
N ASN A 4 11.47 -0.25 -21.79
CA ASN A 4 11.97 1.12 -21.59
C ASN A 4 10.97 2.01 -20.86
N ILE A 5 9.68 1.92 -21.20
CA ILE A 5 8.64 2.71 -20.53
C ILE A 5 8.57 2.28 -19.06
N ASP A 6 8.51 0.98 -18.76
CA ASP A 6 8.41 0.48 -17.38
C ASP A 6 9.59 0.90 -16.50
N LYS A 7 10.79 1.05 -17.07
CA LYS A 7 11.98 1.56 -16.36
C LYS A 7 11.87 3.06 -16.05
N ILE A 8 11.22 3.83 -16.93
CA ILE A 8 11.03 5.27 -16.77
C ILE A 8 9.87 5.55 -15.80
N VAL A 9 8.73 4.86 -15.94
CA VAL A 9 7.54 5.09 -15.10
C VAL A 9 7.54 4.32 -13.78
N GLY A 10 8.32 3.24 -13.66
CA GLY A 10 8.43 2.46 -12.43
C GLY A 10 8.77 3.29 -11.18
N PRO A 11 9.77 4.20 -11.22
CA PRO A 11 10.03 5.14 -10.13
C PRO A 11 8.82 6.02 -9.76
N PHE A 12 8.05 6.49 -10.74
CA PHE A 12 6.84 7.28 -10.51
C PHE A 12 5.76 6.45 -9.81
N TYR A 13 5.50 5.22 -10.28
CA TYR A 13 4.56 4.32 -9.62
C TYR A 13 4.97 4.04 -8.17
N CYS A 14 6.26 3.82 -7.93
CA CYS A 14 6.80 3.62 -6.59
C CYS A 14 6.58 4.85 -5.69
N GLN A 15 6.85 6.05 -6.20
CA GLN A 15 6.66 7.29 -5.43
C GLN A 15 5.18 7.53 -5.08
N VAL A 16 4.28 7.34 -6.05
CA VAL A 16 2.83 7.48 -5.83
C VAL A 16 2.33 6.42 -4.84
N ALA A 17 2.74 5.16 -4.99
CA ALA A 17 2.40 4.08 -4.08
C ALA A 17 2.83 4.39 -2.63
N LEU A 18 4.02 4.97 -2.47
CA LEU A 18 4.55 5.36 -1.17
C LEU A 18 3.75 6.49 -0.50
N GLN A 19 3.41 7.56 -1.24
CA GLN A 19 2.58 8.65 -0.70
C GLN A 19 1.18 8.17 -0.32
N LEU A 20 0.59 7.32 -1.16
CA LEU A 20 -0.70 6.70 -0.88
C LEU A 20 -0.63 5.77 0.34
N CYS A 21 0.47 5.04 0.52
CA CYS A 21 0.68 4.16 1.67
C CYS A 21 0.69 4.95 2.98
N LEU A 22 1.37 6.11 3.02
CA LEU A 22 1.35 7.01 4.18
C LEU A 22 -0.06 7.53 4.48
N THR A 23 -0.77 7.96 3.44
CA THR A 23 -2.15 8.46 3.55
C THR A 23 -3.08 7.37 4.07
N SER A 24 -2.98 6.16 3.51
CA SER A 24 -3.76 4.99 3.94
C SER A 24 -3.52 4.67 5.42
N ARG A 25 -2.27 4.73 5.89
CA ARG A 25 -1.95 4.50 7.31
C ARG A 25 -2.58 5.55 8.23
N ALA A 26 -2.58 6.81 7.84
CA ALA A 26 -3.25 7.86 8.61
C ALA A 26 -4.77 7.61 8.70
N LEU A 27 -5.41 7.27 7.58
CA LEU A 27 -6.83 6.92 7.53
C LEU A 27 -7.16 5.65 8.33
N CYS A 28 -6.27 4.67 8.32
CA CYS A 28 -6.40 3.44 9.10
C CYS A 28 -6.32 3.72 10.62
N LYS A 29 -5.48 4.67 11.05
CA LYS A 29 -5.47 5.14 12.45
C LYS A 29 -6.78 5.83 12.86
N GLN A 30 -7.40 6.54 11.92
CA GLN A 30 -8.68 7.23 12.10
C GLN A 30 -9.91 6.32 11.94
N GLY A 31 -9.72 5.02 11.66
CA GLY A 31 -10.82 4.07 11.48
C GLY A 31 -11.60 4.24 10.17
N VAL A 32 -11.06 4.93 9.17
CA VAL A 32 -11.75 5.16 7.89
C VAL A 32 -11.48 4.01 6.92
N CYS A 33 -12.01 2.80 7.24
CA CYS A 33 -11.65 1.58 6.50
C CYS A 33 -12.03 1.61 5.02
N GLN A 34 -13.17 2.17 4.64
CA GLN A 34 -13.60 2.17 3.24
C GLN A 34 -12.59 2.88 2.31
N LYS A 35 -12.09 4.05 2.72
CA LYS A 35 -11.03 4.76 1.97
C LYS A 35 -9.71 4.00 1.99
N VAL A 36 -9.36 3.36 3.10
CA VAL A 36 -8.18 2.48 3.18
C VAL A 36 -8.30 1.35 2.17
N SER A 37 -9.51 0.78 1.99
CA SER A 37 -9.75 -0.29 1.03
C SER A 37 -9.43 0.13 -0.40
N GLU A 38 -9.96 1.28 -0.81
CA GLU A 38 -9.73 1.87 -2.14
C GLU A 38 -8.25 2.17 -2.38
N ILE A 39 -7.61 2.86 -1.43
CA ILE A 39 -6.21 3.26 -1.55
C ILE A 39 -5.31 2.02 -1.61
N CYS A 40 -5.51 1.03 -0.73
CA CYS A 40 -4.70 -0.18 -0.72
C CYS A 40 -4.92 -1.06 -1.96
N SER A 41 -6.13 -1.06 -2.54
CA SER A 41 -6.37 -1.69 -3.84
C SER A 41 -5.51 -1.04 -4.92
N PHE A 42 -5.49 0.30 -4.98
CA PHE A 42 -4.72 1.03 -5.97
C PHE A 42 -3.20 0.86 -5.78
N ILE A 43 -2.70 0.92 -4.54
CA ILE A 43 -1.30 0.62 -4.21
C ILE A 43 -0.91 -0.78 -4.69
N SER A 44 -1.77 -1.79 -4.50
CA SER A 44 -1.47 -3.16 -4.93
C SER A 44 -1.18 -3.26 -6.44
N ILE A 45 -1.92 -2.48 -7.25
CA ILE A 45 -1.74 -2.42 -8.72
C ILE A 45 -0.44 -1.71 -9.06
N LEU A 46 -0.14 -0.57 -8.41
CA LEU A 46 1.09 0.19 -8.65
C LEU A 46 2.33 -0.64 -8.30
N CYS A 47 2.30 -1.33 -7.17
CA CYS A 47 3.38 -2.21 -6.74
C CYS A 47 3.61 -3.37 -7.72
N LEU A 48 2.55 -3.98 -8.30
CA LEU A 48 2.70 -5.02 -9.34
C LEU A 48 3.30 -4.49 -10.64
N LYS A 49 2.98 -3.25 -11.01
CA LYS A 49 3.58 -2.58 -12.16
C LYS A 49 5.05 -2.22 -11.94
N THR A 50 5.52 -2.28 -10.69
CA THR A 50 6.91 -1.99 -10.36
C THR A 50 7.70 -3.31 -10.36
N ASN A 51 8.71 -3.43 -11.22
CA ASN A 51 9.52 -4.66 -11.39
C ASN A 51 10.48 -4.98 -10.21
N PHE A 52 10.21 -4.50 -8.99
CA PHE A 52 11.01 -4.82 -7.80
C PHE A 52 10.38 -5.99 -7.03
N LYS A 53 11.20 -6.99 -6.66
CA LYS A 53 10.74 -8.17 -5.90
C LYS A 53 9.98 -7.82 -4.62
N THR A 54 10.42 -6.80 -3.89
CA THR A 54 9.78 -6.33 -2.65
C THR A 54 8.38 -5.77 -2.89
N CYS A 55 8.13 -5.16 -4.05
CA CYS A 55 6.82 -4.62 -4.39
C CYS A 55 5.78 -5.73 -4.65
N GLY A 56 6.20 -6.92 -5.08
CA GLY A 56 5.30 -8.07 -5.17
C GLY A 56 4.71 -8.45 -3.79
N GLN A 57 5.54 -8.43 -2.74
CA GLN A 57 5.07 -8.71 -1.38
C GLN A 57 4.20 -7.58 -0.83
N GLU A 58 4.56 -6.32 -1.06
CA GLU A 58 3.72 -5.16 -0.69
C GLU A 58 2.35 -5.23 -1.36
N SER A 59 2.29 -5.64 -2.62
CA SER A 59 1.02 -5.77 -3.35
C SER A 59 0.09 -6.76 -2.68
N ILE A 60 0.61 -7.93 -2.27
CA ILE A 60 -0.17 -8.95 -1.56
C ILE A 60 -0.72 -8.39 -0.25
N VAL A 61 0.12 -7.70 0.54
CA VAL A 61 -0.32 -7.11 1.81
C VAL A 61 -1.39 -6.05 1.57
N CYS A 62 -1.19 -5.14 0.62
CA CYS A 62 -2.17 -4.10 0.29
C CYS A 62 -3.49 -4.69 -0.23
N SER A 63 -3.44 -5.75 -1.05
CA SER A 63 -4.64 -6.45 -1.50
C SER A 63 -5.41 -7.07 -0.31
N ASN A 64 -4.71 -7.66 0.66
CA ASN A 64 -5.33 -8.22 1.85
C ASN A 64 -5.93 -7.14 2.75
N VAL A 65 -5.21 -6.05 2.99
CA VAL A 65 -5.73 -4.87 3.72
C VAL A 65 -6.98 -4.34 3.02
N SER A 66 -6.96 -4.27 1.70
CA SER A 66 -8.10 -3.80 0.91
C SER A 66 -9.35 -4.65 1.14
N LYS A 67 -9.22 -5.97 1.06
CA LYS A 67 -10.32 -6.93 1.33
C LYS A 67 -10.81 -6.89 2.77
N LEU A 68 -9.90 -6.73 3.74
CA LEU A 68 -10.28 -6.65 5.15
C LEU A 68 -11.03 -5.35 5.48
N CYS A 69 -10.70 -4.27 4.77
CA CYS A 69 -11.35 -2.98 4.96
C CYS A 69 -12.61 -2.76 4.11
N SER A 70 -12.90 -3.62 3.13
CA SER A 70 -14.10 -3.50 2.30
C SER A 70 -15.38 -3.87 3.05
N THR A 71 -15.28 -4.55 4.20
CA THR A 71 -16.42 -5.02 5.00
C THR A 71 -17.02 -3.94 5.92
N GLY A 72 -16.40 -2.75 6.04
CA GLY A 72 -16.96 -1.61 6.77
C GLY A 72 -16.13 -1.12 7.96
N LYS A 73 -16.69 -0.13 8.69
CA LYS A 73 -16.07 0.52 9.87
C LYS A 73 -16.11 -0.37 11.11
N ASP A 74 -15.07 -0.29 11.95
CA ASP A 74 -14.99 -0.90 13.29
C ASP A 74 -15.18 -2.42 13.37
N SER A 75 -14.99 -3.12 12.26
CA SER A 75 -14.96 -4.57 12.21
C SER A 75 -13.65 -5.14 12.80
N ALA A 76 -13.67 -6.40 13.24
CA ALA A 76 -12.44 -7.08 13.69
C ALA A 76 -11.40 -7.15 12.55
N GLU A 77 -11.89 -7.21 11.32
CA GLU A 77 -11.15 -7.18 10.06
C GLU A 77 -10.45 -5.84 9.86
N CYS A 78 -11.10 -4.71 10.19
CA CYS A 78 -10.47 -3.38 10.19
C CYS A 78 -9.27 -3.31 11.15
N LYS A 79 -9.41 -3.87 12.35
CA LYS A 79 -8.30 -3.95 13.32
C LYS A 79 -7.16 -4.83 12.80
N LYS A 80 -7.49 -5.95 12.15
CA LYS A 80 -6.51 -6.83 11.52
C LYS A 80 -5.78 -6.15 10.35
N ALA A 81 -6.50 -5.38 9.54
CA ALA A 81 -5.94 -4.56 8.47
C ALA A 81 -4.91 -3.55 9.00
N LYS A 82 -5.20 -2.92 10.16
CA LYS A 82 -4.28 -1.99 10.81
C LYS A 82 -2.96 -2.63 11.24
N MET A 83 -3.01 -3.86 11.76
CA MET A 83 -1.79 -4.62 12.11
C MET A 83 -0.98 -4.94 10.85
N LEU A 84 -1.63 -5.49 9.81
CA LEU A 84 -0.97 -5.79 8.53
C LEU A 84 -0.34 -4.55 7.87
N CYS A 85 -1.01 -3.40 7.93
CA CYS A 85 -0.48 -2.13 7.42
C CYS A 85 0.77 -1.66 8.20
N SER A 86 0.86 -1.98 9.50
CA SER A 86 2.05 -1.68 10.30
C SER A 86 3.22 -2.57 9.91
N ASP A 87 2.97 -3.85 9.69
CA ASP A 87 4.00 -4.85 9.37
C ASP A 87 4.57 -4.65 7.95
N ALA A 88 3.73 -4.24 6.99
CA ALA A 88 4.18 -3.90 5.63
C ALA A 88 5.29 -2.83 5.60
N ARG A 89 5.41 -1.99 6.64
CA ARG A 89 6.48 -1.00 6.75
C ARG A 89 7.87 -1.61 6.69
N GLN A 90 8.03 -2.81 7.22
CA GLN A 90 9.32 -3.49 7.25
C GLN A 90 9.68 -4.16 5.92
N LEU A 91 8.70 -4.38 5.04
CA LEU A 91 8.92 -5.04 3.75
C LEU A 91 9.53 -4.10 2.71
N CYS A 92 9.25 -2.80 2.81
CA CYS A 92 9.67 -1.83 1.80
C CYS A 92 10.81 -0.94 2.31
N PRO A 93 12.02 -1.08 1.76
CA PRO A 93 13.18 -0.30 2.18
C PRO A 93 13.05 1.20 1.90
N ARG A 94 12.11 1.58 1.02
CA ARG A 94 11.82 2.98 0.68
C ARG A 94 10.75 3.60 1.59
N ASN A 95 10.00 2.81 2.35
CA ASN A 95 8.94 3.30 3.21
C ASN A 95 9.50 4.06 4.43
N ASN A 96 10.65 3.63 4.96
CA ASN A 96 11.34 4.34 6.04
C ASN A 96 12.06 5.62 5.60
N ARG A 97 12.13 5.91 4.29
CA ARG A 97 12.77 7.13 3.76
C ARG A 97 11.84 8.35 3.77
N ILE A 98 10.58 8.18 4.14
CA ILE A 98 9.57 9.26 4.10
C ILE A 98 9.15 9.69 5.51
N ASP A 99 9.73 9.10 6.55
CA ASP A 99 9.73 9.70 7.89
C ASP A 99 10.77 10.83 7.93
N GLY A 100 10.44 11.96 7.32
CA GLY A 100 11.37 13.09 7.24
C GLY A 100 10.82 14.31 6.51
N THR A 101 9.77 14.92 7.07
CA THR A 101 9.61 16.38 7.35
C THR A 101 8.29 16.59 8.08
#